data_AF-A0A7T8HMP7-F1
#
_entry.id   AF-A0A7T8HMP7-F1
#
_cell.length_a   1.000
_cell.length_b   1.000
_cell.length_c   1.000
_cell.angle_alpha   90.00
_cell.angle_beta   90.00
_cell.angle_gamma   90.00
#
_symmetry.space_group_name_H-M   'P 1'
#
loop_
_entity.id
_entity.type
_entity.pdbx_description
1 polymer ?
#
loop_
_entity_poly.entity_id
_entity_poly.type
_entity_poly.pdbx_seq_one_letter_code
_entity_poly.pdbx_strand_id
1 'polypeptide(L)'
;MAFCSRALLRLFADYASEESDKRRLLELCSRQGASEYASLIREASVSPLDILLTFPSVSIPVESLIEHLPRLSPRSYSLASSPLSSPDSLDIVFNVIEIPKGSGRAFDRKGLCSGWLEELCNTPGEHRIPISLHNNMNKFHLSAEDHDPIIMVGPGTGVAPFRGFLQHLKLSKDGRKSILLFGCRNRTLDYIY
;
A
#
# COMPACT_ATOMS: atom_id res chain seq x y z
N MET A 1 6.08 -1.78 2.07
CA MET A 1 6.36 -0.63 2.95
C MET A 1 7.83 -0.28 2.75
N ALA A 2 8.18 1.00 2.59
CA ALA A 2 9.58 1.37 2.33
C ALA A 2 10.36 1.46 3.65
N PHE A 3 11.46 0.71 3.74
CA PHE A 3 12.41 0.74 4.86
C PHE A 3 13.78 1.22 4.36
N CYS A 4 14.65 1.64 5.28
CA CYS A 4 16.01 2.04 4.92
C CYS A 4 16.83 0.82 4.44
N SER A 5 17.30 0.86 3.19
CA SER A 5 18.06 -0.23 2.59
C SER A 5 19.47 -0.32 3.19
N ARG A 6 20.12 -1.50 3.15
CA ARG A 6 21.52 -1.62 3.60
C ARG A 6 22.48 -0.73 2.82
N ALA A 7 22.23 -0.54 1.52
CA ALA A 7 23.01 0.38 0.69
C ALA A 7 22.89 1.83 1.19
N LEU A 8 21.68 2.26 1.57
CA LEU A 8 21.46 3.60 2.09
C LEU A 8 22.04 3.77 3.50
N LEU A 9 22.00 2.75 4.35
CA LEU A 9 22.72 2.76 5.64
C LEU A 9 24.23 2.89 5.47
N ARG A 10 24.80 2.17 4.50
CA ARG A 10 26.22 2.26 4.17
C ARG A 10 26.58 3.68 3.72
N LEU A 11 25.73 4.32 2.90
CA LEU A 11 25.89 5.70 2.48
C LEU A 11 25.84 6.66 3.68
N PHE A 12 24.85 6.52 4.56
CA PHE A 12 24.74 7.34 5.76
C PHE A 12 25.98 7.25 6.65
N ALA A 13 26.62 6.08 6.73
CA ALA A 13 27.87 5.93 7.47
C ALA A 13 29.03 6.77 6.91
N ASP A 14 29.08 7.04 5.60
CA ASP A 14 30.12 7.90 5.00
C ASP A 14 29.91 9.38 5.35
N TYR A 15 28.69 9.76 5.73
CA TYR A 15 28.30 11.13 6.09
C TYR A 15 28.09 11.35 7.59
N ALA A 16 28.41 10.36 8.43
CA ALA A 16 28.35 10.47 9.88
C ALA A 16 29.61 11.15 10.43
N SER A 17 29.46 12.26 11.17
CA SER A 17 30.58 12.96 11.80
C SER A 17 31.08 12.28 13.07
N GLU A 18 30.20 11.54 13.76
CA GLU A 18 30.54 10.81 15.00
C GLU A 18 30.95 9.37 14.69
N GLU A 19 32.10 8.95 15.22
CA GLU A 19 32.65 7.61 14.94
C GLU A 19 31.76 6.48 15.49
N SER A 20 31.03 6.75 16.60
CA SER A 20 30.06 5.80 17.16
C SER A 20 28.90 5.54 16.20
N ASP A 21 28.35 6.59 15.59
CA ASP A 21 27.22 6.50 14.65
C ASP A 21 27.66 5.81 13.37
N LYS A 22 28.81 6.21 12.83
CA LYS A 22 29.44 5.57 11.67
C LYS A 22 29.61 4.08 11.89
N ARG A 23 30.22 3.68 13.01
CA ARG A 23 30.43 2.27 13.37
C ARG A 23 29.10 1.52 13.44
N ARG A 24 28.08 2.10 14.09
CA ARG A 24 26.78 1.45 14.24
C ARG A 24 26.05 1.26 12.91
N LEU A 25 26.09 2.26 12.03
CA LEU A 25 25.53 2.17 10.68
C LEU A 25 26.26 1.11 9.84
N LEU A 26 27.59 1.03 9.94
CA LEU A 26 28.39 -0.01 9.30
C LEU A 26 28.05 -1.41 9.81
N GLU A 27 27.88 -1.58 11.12
CA GLU A 27 27.44 -2.85 11.73
C GLU A 27 26.07 -3.27 11.18
N LEU A 28 25.09 -2.38 11.17
CA LEU A 28 23.72 -2.65 10.67
C LEU A 28 23.69 -2.99 9.17
N CYS A 29 24.59 -2.43 8.35
CA CYS A 29 24.63 -2.74 6.92
C CYS A 29 25.51 -3.96 6.58
N SER A 30 26.28 -4.48 7.54
CA SER A 30 27.21 -5.60 7.36
C SER A 30 26.52 -6.97 7.28
N ARG A 31 27.31 -8.00 6.98
CA ARG A 31 26.85 -9.40 7.03
C ARG A 31 26.59 -9.86 8.47
N GLN A 32 27.42 -9.40 9.41
CA GLN A 32 27.35 -9.75 10.83
C GLN A 32 26.09 -9.15 11.48
N GLY A 33 25.73 -7.91 11.14
CA GLY A 33 24.51 -7.24 11.61
C GLY A 33 23.23 -7.66 10.88
N ALA A 34 23.27 -8.74 10.08
CA ALA A 34 22.14 -9.09 9.22
C ALA A 34 20.85 -9.40 9.99
N SER A 35 20.97 -10.02 11.17
CA SER A 35 19.85 -10.32 12.06
C SER A 35 19.24 -9.05 12.65
N GLU A 36 20.09 -8.15 13.18
CA GLU A 36 19.64 -6.86 13.71
C GLU A 36 19.01 -5.97 12.65
N TYR A 37 19.57 -5.93 11.44
CA TYR A 37 18.96 -5.23 10.31
C TYR A 37 17.55 -5.77 10.01
N ALA A 38 17.39 -7.10 10.01
CA ALA A 38 16.13 -7.74 9.71
C ALA A 38 15.06 -7.33 10.74
N SER A 39 15.37 -7.40 12.04
CA SER A 39 14.43 -7.11 13.11
C SER A 39 14.20 -5.60 13.29
N LEU A 40 15.27 -4.82 13.44
CA LEU A 40 15.20 -3.41 13.82
C LEU A 40 14.80 -2.49 12.67
N ILE A 41 15.05 -2.87 11.41
CA ILE A 41 14.84 -1.98 10.26
C ILE A 41 13.81 -2.55 9.30
N ARG A 42 14.00 -3.78 8.82
CA ARG A 42 13.14 -4.36 7.78
C ARG A 42 11.75 -4.72 8.32
N GLU A 43 11.68 -5.53 9.36
CA GLU A 43 10.42 -5.98 9.98
C GLU A 43 9.70 -4.81 10.64
N ALA A 44 10.45 -3.96 11.34
CA ALA A 44 9.92 -2.73 11.91
C ALA A 44 9.66 -1.62 10.87
N SER A 45 9.93 -1.82 9.57
CA SER A 45 9.66 -0.82 8.53
C SER A 45 10.19 0.58 8.85
N VAL A 46 11.41 0.65 9.40
CA VAL A 46 12.07 1.91 9.77
C VAL A 46 12.52 2.62 8.49
N SER A 47 12.05 3.85 8.30
CA SER A 47 12.29 4.66 7.11
C SER A 47 13.67 5.32 7.14
N PRO A 48 14.19 5.82 6.00
CA PRO A 48 15.39 6.63 5.98
C PRO A 48 15.32 7.85 6.91
N LEU A 49 14.15 8.49 7.03
CA LEU A 49 13.96 9.62 7.94
C LEU A 49 14.12 9.21 9.41
N ASP A 50 13.60 8.04 9.81
CA ASP A 50 13.78 7.56 11.18
C ASP A 50 15.26 7.33 11.50
N ILE A 51 16.04 6.83 10.53
CA ILE A 51 17.48 6.63 10.68
C ILE A 51 18.19 7.98 10.87
N LEU A 52 17.90 8.98 10.04
CA LEU A 52 18.49 10.32 10.18
C LEU A 52 18.14 10.99 11.51
N LEU A 53 16.94 10.76 12.04
CA LEU A 53 16.54 11.24 13.36
C LEU A 53 17.23 10.49 14.51
N THR A 54 17.57 9.21 14.29
CA THR A 54 18.27 8.36 15.27
C THR A 54 19.77 8.67 15.32
N PHE A 55 20.36 9.01 14.17
CA PHE A 55 21.79 9.32 14.02
C PHE A 55 21.97 10.77 13.55
N PRO A 56 21.82 11.76 14.45
CA PRO A 56 21.83 13.18 14.09
C PRO A 56 23.20 13.67 13.58
N SER A 57 24.27 12.88 13.75
CA SER A 57 25.60 13.18 13.18
C SER A 57 25.67 12.96 11.67
N VAL A 58 24.67 12.30 11.07
CA VAL A 58 24.62 12.05 9.63
C VAL A 58 24.18 13.33 8.91
N SER A 59 25.10 13.94 8.16
CA SER A 59 24.84 15.10 7.32
C SER A 59 25.07 14.77 5.84
N ILE A 60 24.03 14.29 5.18
CA ILE A 60 24.08 13.86 3.78
C ILE A 60 23.55 14.96 2.83
N PRO A 61 24.24 15.27 1.72
CA PRO A 61 23.72 16.13 0.67
C PRO A 61 22.44 15.57 0.03
N VAL A 62 21.51 16.45 -0.35
CA VAL A 62 20.22 16.06 -0.91
C VAL A 62 20.39 15.29 -2.23
N GLU A 63 21.39 15.67 -3.03
CA GLU A 63 21.73 15.05 -4.31
C GLU A 63 22.09 13.56 -4.11
N SER A 64 22.99 13.27 -3.16
CA SER A 64 23.38 11.90 -2.83
C SER A 64 22.20 11.09 -2.29
N LEU A 65 21.30 11.71 -1.53
CA LEU A 65 20.10 11.04 -1.03
C LEU A 65 19.16 10.66 -2.18
N ILE A 66 18.86 11.59 -3.10
CA ILE A 66 17.94 11.37 -4.23
C ILE A 66 18.44 10.26 -5.16
N GLU A 67 19.76 10.17 -5.39
CA GLU A 67 20.37 9.11 -6.21
C GLU A 67 20.09 7.69 -5.68
N HIS A 68 19.88 7.55 -4.37
CA HIS A 68 19.72 6.25 -3.71
C HIS A 68 18.27 5.92 -3.32
N LEU A 69 17.36 6.91 -3.36
CA LEU A 69 15.96 6.69 -3.06
C LEU A 69 15.26 5.94 -4.22
N PRO A 70 14.47 4.90 -3.93
CA PRO A 70 13.72 4.21 -4.97
C PRO A 70 12.64 5.14 -5.55
N ARG A 71 12.31 4.94 -6.83
CA ARG A 71 11.16 5.63 -7.45
C ARG A 71 9.88 5.29 -6.69
N LEU A 72 9.02 6.29 -6.52
CA LEU A 72 7.69 6.08 -5.96
C LEU A 72 6.84 5.30 -6.97
N SER A 73 6.42 4.10 -6.59
CA SER A 73 5.57 3.24 -7.42
C SER A 73 4.07 3.60 -7.32
N PRO A 74 3.28 3.49 -8.41
CA PRO A 74 1.84 3.58 -8.31
C PRO A 74 1.26 2.44 -7.46
N ARG A 75 0.05 2.63 -6.93
CA ARG A 75 -0.69 1.60 -6.18
C ARG A 75 -1.91 1.18 -6.97
N SER A 76 -2.04 -0.13 -7.19
CA SER A 76 -3.18 -0.72 -7.89
C SER A 76 -4.35 -0.97 -6.94
N TYR A 77 -5.55 -0.73 -7.41
CA TYR A 77 -6.81 -1.03 -6.73
C TYR A 77 -7.72 -1.81 -7.67
N SER A 78 -8.51 -2.72 -7.13
CA SER A 78 -9.56 -3.40 -7.90
C SER A 78 -10.74 -2.47 -8.10
N LEU A 79 -11.25 -2.41 -9.33
CA LEU A 79 -12.49 -1.70 -9.62
C LEU A 79 -13.64 -2.37 -8.87
N ALA A 80 -14.43 -1.56 -8.17
CA ALA A 80 -15.55 -2.02 -7.36
C ALA A 80 -16.91 -1.75 -7.98
N SER A 81 -16.93 -1.26 -9.22
CA SER A 81 -18.13 -0.86 -9.95
C SER A 81 -18.18 -1.50 -11.33
N SER A 82 -19.39 -1.66 -11.85
CA SER A 82 -19.62 -2.04 -13.25
C SER A 82 -19.72 -0.79 -14.13
N PRO A 83 -19.15 -0.79 -15.34
CA PRO A 83 -19.35 0.29 -16.32
C PRO A 83 -20.83 0.42 -16.75
N LEU A 84 -21.65 -0.63 -16.58
CA LEU A 84 -23.10 -0.55 -16.81
C LEU A 84 -23.81 0.27 -15.71
N SER A 85 -23.23 0.35 -14.52
CA SER A 85 -23.79 1.11 -13.40
C SER A 85 -23.37 2.58 -13.46
N SER A 86 -22.10 2.81 -13.78
CA SER A 86 -21.50 4.14 -13.88
C SER A 86 -20.56 4.19 -15.08
N PRO A 87 -21.03 4.63 -16.26
CA PRO A 87 -20.20 4.66 -17.47
C PRO A 87 -19.00 5.60 -17.37
N ASP A 88 -19.18 6.73 -16.66
CA ASP A 88 -18.20 7.81 -16.58
C ASP A 88 -17.48 7.89 -15.22
N SER A 89 -17.71 6.92 -14.32
CA SER A 89 -17.05 6.89 -13.02
C SER A 89 -16.57 5.50 -12.65
N LEU A 90 -15.58 5.47 -11.77
CA LEU A 90 -15.03 4.24 -11.23
C LEU A 90 -15.00 4.31 -9.71
N ASP A 91 -15.46 3.24 -9.09
CA ASP A 91 -15.39 3.04 -7.65
C ASP A 91 -14.16 2.19 -7.32
N ILE A 92 -13.44 2.56 -6.27
CA ILE A 92 -12.43 1.72 -5.62
C ILE A 92 -12.77 1.58 -4.14
N VAL A 93 -12.32 0.49 -3.53
CA VAL A 93 -12.47 0.25 -2.09
C VAL A 93 -11.10 -0.07 -1.52
N PHE A 94 -10.75 0.59 -0.42
CA PHE A 94 -9.46 0.42 0.22
C PHE A 94 -9.56 0.61 1.72
N ASN A 95 -8.62 0.00 2.44
CA ASN A 95 -8.39 0.31 3.85
C ASN A 95 -7.33 1.42 3.93
N VAL A 96 -7.51 2.33 4.88
CA VAL A 96 -6.43 3.25 5.29
C VAL A 96 -5.40 2.44 6.06
N ILE A 97 -4.18 2.35 5.52
CA ILE A 97 -3.08 1.67 6.20
C ILE A 97 -2.56 2.60 7.28
N GLU A 98 -2.60 2.16 8.53
CA GLU A 98 -1.99 2.85 9.67
C GLU A 98 -0.71 2.13 10.10
N ILE A 99 0.32 2.92 10.42
CA ILE A 99 1.65 2.46 10.79
C ILE A 99 2.00 3.19 12.10
N PRO A 100 1.79 2.56 13.27
CA PRO A 100 1.99 3.24 14.54
C PRO A 100 3.47 3.52 14.81
N LYS A 101 3.75 4.56 15.59
CA LYS A 101 5.08 4.86 16.14
C LYS A 101 5.59 3.69 17.01
N GLY A 102 6.89 3.66 17.24
CA GLY A 102 7.55 2.61 18.02
C GLY A 102 8.35 1.64 17.15
N SER A 103 9.07 0.72 17.80
CA SER A 103 10.01 -0.20 17.15
C SER A 103 11.03 0.51 16.24
N GLY A 104 11.50 1.71 16.63
CA GLY A 104 12.42 2.51 15.82
C GLY A 104 11.75 3.50 14.85
N ARG A 105 10.41 3.55 14.78
CA ARG A 105 9.68 4.61 14.05
C ARG A 105 9.40 5.79 14.97
N ALA A 106 9.76 6.99 14.53
CA ALA A 106 9.65 8.20 15.33
C ALA A 106 8.20 8.74 15.45
N PHE A 107 7.34 8.45 14.47
CA PHE A 107 5.99 9.02 14.39
C PHE A 107 4.97 7.99 13.89
N ASP A 108 3.69 8.25 14.20
CA ASP A 108 2.56 7.57 13.59
C ASP A 108 2.43 8.01 12.13
N ARG A 109 2.14 7.06 11.23
CA ARG A 109 2.11 7.30 9.78
C ARG A 109 0.93 6.58 9.15
N LYS A 110 0.53 7.07 7.98
CA LYS A 110 -0.37 6.35 7.09
C LYS A 110 0.37 5.82 5.87
N GLY A 111 -0.15 4.78 5.23
CA GLY A 111 0.33 4.32 3.94
C GLY A 111 0.22 5.45 2.91
N LEU A 112 1.26 5.68 2.11
CA LEU A 112 1.36 6.85 1.22
C LEU A 112 0.10 7.06 0.36
N CYS A 113 -0.33 6.04 -0.40
CA CYS A 113 -1.48 6.19 -1.29
C CYS A 113 -2.82 6.19 -0.54
N SER A 114 -3.02 5.29 0.43
CA SER A 114 -4.28 5.21 1.17
C SER A 114 -4.54 6.42 2.07
N GLY A 115 -3.49 6.96 2.71
CA GLY A 115 -3.57 8.17 3.52
C GLY A 115 -3.81 9.41 2.66
N TRP A 116 -3.14 9.51 1.51
CA TRP A 116 -3.40 10.58 0.54
C TRP A 116 -4.84 10.54 0.01
N LEU A 117 -5.35 9.37 -0.37
CA LEU A 117 -6.73 9.23 -0.83
C LEU A 117 -7.76 9.58 0.26
N GLU A 118 -7.51 9.18 1.50
CA GLU A 118 -8.35 9.56 2.65
C GLU A 118 -8.36 11.08 2.88
N GLU A 119 -7.20 11.73 2.79
CA GLU A 119 -7.09 13.19 2.89
C GLU A 119 -7.90 13.90 1.78
N LEU A 120 -7.82 13.40 0.54
CA LEU A 120 -8.61 13.92 -0.57
C LEU A 120 -10.12 13.72 -0.33
N CYS A 121 -10.55 12.55 0.16
CA CYS A 121 -11.95 12.30 0.49
C CYS A 121 -12.50 13.23 1.58
N ASN A 122 -11.64 13.65 2.52
CA ASN A 122 -12.02 14.56 3.60
C ASN A 122 -11.88 16.04 3.25
N THR A 123 -11.25 16.36 2.12
CA THR A 123 -11.04 17.73 1.66
C THR A 123 -12.11 18.11 0.64
N PRO A 124 -12.97 19.11 0.91
CA PRO A 124 -13.99 19.52 -0.05
C PRO A 124 -13.39 20.00 -1.37
N GLY A 125 -14.11 19.76 -2.47
CA GLY A 125 -13.74 20.21 -3.81
C GLY A 125 -13.43 19.07 -4.77
N GLU A 126 -13.19 19.42 -6.03
CA GLU A 126 -12.79 18.48 -7.07
C GLU A 126 -11.27 18.30 -7.06
N HIS A 127 -10.83 17.04 -7.02
CA HIS A 127 -9.41 16.68 -7.01
C HIS A 127 -9.05 15.95 -8.30
N ARG A 128 -7.85 16.21 -8.82
CA ARG A 128 -7.31 15.50 -9.98
C ARG A 128 -6.34 14.42 -9.52
N ILE A 129 -6.66 13.17 -9.86
CA ILE A 129 -5.85 12.00 -9.51
C ILE A 129 -5.35 11.38 -10.81
N PRO A 130 -4.02 11.28 -11.04
CA PRO A 130 -3.49 10.57 -12.19
C PRO A 130 -3.71 9.07 -12.02
N ILE A 131 -4.43 8.45 -12.97
CA ILE A 131 -4.71 7.02 -12.98
C ILE A 131 -4.31 6.39 -14.30
N SER A 132 -3.98 5.11 -14.26
CA SER A 132 -3.79 4.27 -15.44
C SER A 132 -4.56 2.97 -15.25
N LEU A 133 -5.36 2.60 -16.25
CA LEU A 133 -6.02 1.30 -16.28
C LEU A 133 -5.02 0.24 -16.76
N HIS A 134 -4.91 -0.84 -16.00
CA HIS A 134 -4.06 -1.97 -16.36
C HIS A 134 -4.90 -3.09 -16.98
N ASN A 135 -4.34 -3.76 -17.98
CA ASN A 135 -4.94 -4.97 -18.52
C ASN A 135 -5.03 -6.04 -17.43
N ASN A 136 -6.18 -6.72 -17.37
CA ASN A 136 -6.42 -7.78 -16.41
C ASN A 136 -5.68 -9.07 -16.81
N MET A 137 -4.39 -9.12 -16.50
CA MET A 137 -3.52 -10.26 -16.83
C MET A 137 -3.95 -11.56 -16.13
N ASN A 138 -4.66 -11.45 -15.01
CA ASN A 138 -5.13 -12.59 -14.22
C ASN A 138 -6.44 -13.19 -14.76
N LYS A 139 -6.99 -12.64 -15.86
CA LYS A 139 -8.30 -13.03 -16.42
C LYS A 139 -9.42 -13.03 -15.38
N PHE A 140 -9.33 -12.15 -14.39
CA PHE A 140 -10.32 -12.03 -13.33
C PHE A 140 -11.54 -11.23 -13.80
N HIS A 141 -12.37 -11.80 -14.66
CA HIS A 141 -13.53 -11.15 -15.26
C HIS A 141 -14.72 -12.10 -15.32
N LEU A 142 -15.92 -11.55 -15.49
CA LEU A 142 -17.08 -12.31 -15.92
C LEU A 142 -16.94 -12.60 -17.42
N SER A 143 -17.10 -13.85 -17.83
CA SER A 143 -17.21 -14.20 -19.25
C SER A 143 -18.68 -14.14 -19.68
N ALA A 144 -18.95 -13.47 -20.80
CA ALA A 144 -20.30 -13.37 -21.37
C ALA A 144 -20.78 -14.71 -21.95
N GLU A 145 -19.86 -15.59 -22.34
CA GLU A 145 -20.14 -16.90 -22.93
C GLU A 145 -20.31 -18.01 -21.88
N ASP A 146 -19.89 -17.74 -20.65
CA ASP A 146 -20.01 -18.65 -19.52
C ASP A 146 -21.32 -18.37 -18.78
N HIS A 147 -22.15 -19.38 -18.54
CA HIS A 147 -23.39 -19.24 -17.75
C HIS A 147 -23.38 -20.11 -16.49
N ASP A 148 -22.22 -20.65 -16.13
CA ASP A 148 -22.07 -21.47 -14.95
C ASP A 148 -22.32 -20.66 -13.66
N PRO A 149 -22.82 -21.33 -12.60
CA PRO A 149 -22.94 -20.70 -11.29
C PRO A 149 -21.61 -20.15 -10.78
N ILE A 150 -21.64 -18.96 -10.18
CA ILE A 150 -20.44 -18.27 -9.65
C ILE A 150 -20.43 -18.32 -8.13
N ILE A 151 -19.27 -18.68 -7.57
CA ILE A 151 -18.97 -18.53 -6.14
C ILE A 151 -17.88 -17.46 -5.99
N MET A 152 -18.20 -16.41 -5.25
CA MET A 152 -17.32 -15.27 -4.96
C MET A 152 -16.91 -15.33 -3.49
N VAL A 153 -15.62 -15.26 -3.20
CA VAL A 153 -15.08 -15.30 -1.83
C VAL A 153 -14.20 -14.08 -1.61
N GLY A 154 -14.69 -13.11 -0.83
CA GLY A 154 -14.05 -11.81 -0.69
C GLY A 154 -14.22 -11.22 0.71
N PRO A 155 -13.35 -11.57 1.67
CA PRO A 155 -13.39 -10.96 3.01
C PRO A 155 -12.88 -9.51 3.00
N GLY A 156 -13.50 -8.65 3.81
CA GLY A 156 -13.15 -7.23 3.91
C GLY A 156 -13.13 -6.53 2.55
N THR A 157 -12.10 -5.72 2.29
CA THR A 157 -11.94 -5.02 1.00
C THR A 157 -11.74 -5.94 -0.20
N GLY A 158 -11.52 -7.25 0.01
CA GLY A 158 -11.54 -8.27 -1.04
C GLY A 158 -12.90 -8.40 -1.74
N VAL A 159 -13.98 -7.85 -1.17
CA VAL A 159 -15.30 -7.79 -1.81
C VAL A 159 -15.36 -6.84 -3.01
N ALA A 160 -14.39 -5.92 -3.14
CA ALA A 160 -14.41 -4.84 -4.11
C ALA A 160 -14.82 -5.29 -5.53
N PRO A 161 -14.10 -6.19 -6.22
CA PRO A 161 -14.48 -6.56 -7.58
C PRO A 161 -15.80 -7.32 -7.67
N PHE A 162 -16.20 -8.03 -6.59
CA PHE A 162 -17.47 -8.75 -6.56
C PHE A 162 -18.68 -7.82 -6.48
N ARG A 163 -18.54 -6.65 -5.87
CA ARG A 163 -19.56 -5.59 -6.00
C ARG A 163 -19.76 -5.21 -7.47
N GLY A 164 -18.66 -5.01 -8.21
CA GLY A 164 -18.70 -4.74 -9.64
C GLY A 164 -19.34 -5.87 -10.44
N PHE A 165 -18.99 -7.13 -10.14
CA PHE A 165 -19.58 -8.29 -10.80
C PHE A 165 -21.08 -8.39 -10.55
N LEU A 166 -21.53 -8.27 -9.29
CA LEU A 166 -22.95 -8.31 -8.94
C LEU A 166 -23.75 -7.17 -9.58
N GLN A 167 -23.18 -5.95 -9.64
CA GLN A 167 -23.77 -4.85 -10.41
C GLN A 167 -23.91 -5.21 -11.88
N HIS A 168 -22.86 -5.77 -12.49
CA HIS A 168 -22.86 -6.14 -13.89
C HIS A 168 -23.90 -7.22 -14.20
N LEU A 169 -23.95 -8.31 -13.43
CA LEU A 169 -24.91 -9.39 -13.60
C LEU A 169 -26.35 -8.88 -13.49
N LYS A 170 -26.63 -8.04 -12.48
CA LYS A 170 -27.97 -7.44 -12.29
C LYS A 170 -28.39 -6.56 -13.48
N LEU A 171 -27.49 -5.70 -13.97
CA LEU A 171 -27.79 -4.73 -15.02
C LEU A 171 -27.83 -5.35 -16.41
N SER A 172 -27.02 -6.37 -16.67
CA SER A 172 -27.06 -7.17 -17.90
C SER A 172 -28.20 -8.19 -17.93
N LYS A 173 -28.97 -8.31 -16.83
CA LYS A 173 -30.02 -9.33 -16.64
C LYS A 173 -29.51 -10.76 -16.81
N ASP A 174 -28.26 -10.98 -16.42
CA ASP A 174 -27.65 -12.30 -16.41
C ASP A 174 -28.22 -13.10 -15.23
N GLY A 175 -28.91 -14.20 -15.54
CA GLY A 175 -29.61 -15.04 -14.59
C GLY A 175 -28.76 -16.12 -13.91
N ARG A 176 -27.43 -16.14 -14.14
CA ARG A 176 -26.57 -17.17 -13.53
C ARG A 176 -26.63 -17.13 -12.01
N LYS A 177 -26.69 -18.30 -11.39
CA LYS A 177 -26.71 -18.43 -9.92
C LYS A 177 -25.42 -17.87 -9.35
N SER A 178 -25.51 -16.97 -8.37
CA SER A 178 -24.35 -16.26 -7.83
C SER A 178 -24.39 -16.28 -6.31
N ILE A 179 -23.29 -16.71 -5.68
CA ILE A 179 -23.13 -16.75 -4.22
C ILE A 179 -21.92 -15.90 -3.84
N LEU A 180 -22.09 -15.01 -2.87
CA LEU A 180 -21.00 -14.24 -2.24
C LEU A 180 -20.80 -14.72 -0.81
N LEU A 181 -19.58 -15.19 -0.51
CA LEU A 181 -19.10 -15.48 0.83
C LEU A 181 -18.27 -14.28 1.30
N PHE A 182 -18.89 -13.45 2.12
CA PHE A 182 -18.27 -12.27 2.72
C PHE A 182 -17.91 -12.53 4.19
N GLY A 183 -16.80 -11.93 4.64
CA GLY A 183 -16.37 -11.99 6.03
C GLY A 183 -15.78 -10.66 6.49
N CYS A 184 -16.12 -10.26 7.72
CA CYS A 184 -15.57 -9.11 8.41
C CYS A 184 -15.35 -9.43 9.89
N ARG A 185 -14.72 -8.53 10.66
CA ARG A 185 -14.42 -8.77 12.08
C ARG A 185 -15.62 -8.52 12.97
N ASN A 186 -16.38 -7.46 12.68
CA ASN A 186 -17.54 -7.06 13.46
C ASN A 186 -18.64 -6.51 12.56
N ARG A 187 -19.83 -7.11 12.67
CA ARG A 187 -21.01 -6.77 11.89
C ARG A 187 -21.40 -5.28 11.94
N THR A 188 -21.17 -4.59 13.07
CA THR A 188 -21.57 -3.19 13.24
C THR A 188 -20.46 -2.19 12.92
N LEU A 189 -19.24 -2.65 12.62
CA LEU A 189 -18.08 -1.77 12.39
C LEU A 189 -17.55 -1.87 10.96
N ASP A 190 -17.35 -3.09 10.46
CA ASP A 190 -16.66 -3.33 9.18
C ASP A 190 -17.43 -4.27 8.24
N TYR A 191 -18.75 -4.41 8.44
CA TYR A 191 -19.63 -4.98 7.44
C TYR A 191 -19.93 -3.92 6.36
N ILE A 192 -19.20 -4.00 5.26
CA ILE A 192 -19.34 -3.09 4.12
C ILE A 192 -20.32 -3.64 3.07
N TYR A 193 -21.12 -2.73 2.51
CA TYR A 193 -22.25 -3.00 1.58
C TYR A 193 -23.38 -3.86 2.16
#